data_AF-A0A349K2F2-F1
#
_entry.id   AF-A0A349K2F2-F1
#
_cell.length_a   1.000
_cell.length_b   1.000
_cell.length_c   1.000
_cell.angle_alpha   90.00
_cell.angle_beta   90.00
_cell.angle_gamma   90.00
#
_symmetry.space_group_name_H-M   'P 1'
#
loop_
_entity.id
_entity.type
_entity.pdbx_description
1 polymer ?
#
loop_
_entity_poly.entity_id
_entity_poly.type
_entity_poly.pdbx_seq_one_letter_code
_entity_poly.pdbx_strand_id
1 'polypeptide(L)'
;MKIMKNPISLSIVLLATPLMGQQVPFAATANNRFGLDLYREMAAREGNLCLSPLSIMTALAMTANGAAGDTLAEMEKTLHCPGKLSQLNASMRDLLEDFRKRKEQAAALAEKNPARKA
;
A
#
# COMPACT_ATOMS: atom_id res chain seq x y z
N MET A 1 -50.03 -34.10 14.48
CA MET A 1 -49.66 -32.74 14.91
C MET A 1 -48.55 -32.91 15.95
N LYS A 2 -47.27 -32.64 15.71
CA LYS A 2 -46.59 -31.54 15.02
C LYS A 2 -45.26 -32.08 14.48
N ILE A 3 -44.98 -31.74 13.23
CA ILE A 3 -43.80 -32.14 12.48
C ILE A 3 -42.63 -31.27 12.98
N MET A 4 -41.53 -31.86 13.44
CA MET A 4 -40.29 -31.12 13.73
C MET A 4 -39.24 -31.50 12.70
N LYS A 5 -39.24 -30.78 11.58
CA LYS A 5 -38.17 -30.77 10.57
C LYS A 5 -37.08 -29.86 11.10
N ASN A 6 -35.97 -30.40 11.59
CA ASN A 6 -34.74 -29.62 11.78
C ASN A 6 -33.73 -30.02 10.71
N PRO A 7 -33.66 -29.30 9.57
CA PRO A 7 -32.48 -29.33 8.74
C PRO A 7 -31.54 -28.24 9.28
N ILE A 8 -30.50 -28.64 10.00
CA ILE A 8 -29.29 -27.81 10.18
C ILE A 8 -28.53 -27.84 8.85
N SER A 9 -29.21 -27.36 7.80
CA SER A 9 -28.71 -27.29 6.44
C SER A 9 -27.98 -25.97 6.26
N LEU A 10 -26.66 -26.07 6.12
CA LEU A 10 -25.96 -25.39 5.04
C LEU A 10 -26.09 -23.84 5.00
N SER A 11 -25.96 -23.16 6.14
CA SER A 11 -25.78 -21.69 6.18
C SER A 11 -24.38 -21.25 6.63
N ILE A 12 -23.44 -22.19 6.80
CA ILE A 12 -22.06 -21.93 7.27
C ILE A 12 -21.03 -21.81 6.14
N VAL A 13 -21.45 -21.56 4.90
CA VAL A 13 -20.51 -21.42 3.77
C VAL A 13 -20.92 -20.25 2.86
N LEU A 14 -20.76 -19.00 3.30
CA LEU A 14 -20.74 -17.87 2.35
C LEU A 14 -20.05 -16.55 2.77
N LEU A 15 -19.43 -16.40 3.95
CA LEU A 15 -18.90 -15.08 4.36
C LEU A 15 -17.37 -14.91 4.32
N ALA A 16 -16.61 -15.85 3.75
CA ALA A 16 -15.14 -15.82 3.84
C ALA A 16 -14.38 -16.13 2.53
N THR A 17 -14.83 -15.60 1.40
CA THR A 17 -13.99 -15.51 0.19
C THR A 17 -14.40 -14.28 -0.63
N PRO A 18 -13.43 -13.43 -1.00
CA PRO A 18 -12.33 -13.89 -1.83
C PRO A 18 -10.98 -13.94 -1.09
N LEU A 19 -10.48 -15.17 -0.95
CA LEU A 19 -9.08 -15.56 -1.12
C LEU A 19 -8.72 -15.58 -2.63
N MET A 20 -9.28 -14.65 -3.42
CA MET A 20 -8.81 -14.35 -4.77
C MET A 20 -7.90 -13.13 -4.63
N GLY A 21 -6.62 -13.35 -4.89
CA GLY A 21 -5.52 -12.48 -4.51
C GLY A 21 -5.82 -11.00 -4.70
N GLN A 22 -5.75 -10.24 -3.61
CA GLN A 22 -5.53 -8.81 -3.71
C GLN A 22 -4.25 -8.62 -4.51
N GLN A 23 -4.37 -8.16 -5.76
CA GLN A 23 -3.21 -7.77 -6.55
C GLN A 23 -2.51 -6.67 -5.78
N VAL A 24 -1.29 -6.95 -5.29
CA VAL A 24 -0.46 -5.95 -4.64
C VAL A 24 -0.21 -4.84 -5.67
N PRO A 25 -0.56 -3.58 -5.39
CA PRO A 25 -0.35 -2.49 -6.33
C PRO A 25 1.10 -2.45 -6.79
N PHE A 26 1.33 -2.14 -8.06
CA PHE A 26 2.68 -2.03 -8.62
C PHE A 26 3.54 -1.06 -7.80
N ALA A 27 2.98 0.09 -7.42
CA ALA A 27 3.61 1.06 -6.54
C ALA A 27 3.97 0.51 -5.16
N ALA A 28 3.16 -0.38 -4.58
CA ALA A 28 3.47 -1.00 -3.29
C ALA A 28 4.68 -1.94 -3.40
N THR A 29 4.74 -2.75 -4.48
CA THR A 29 5.89 -3.64 -4.72
C THR A 29 7.17 -2.84 -4.98
N ALA A 30 7.09 -1.81 -5.82
CA ALA A 30 8.22 -0.94 -6.13
C ALA A 30 8.70 -0.16 -4.89
N ASN A 31 7.77 0.41 -4.10
CA ASN A 31 8.08 1.11 -2.86
C ASN A 31 8.73 0.21 -1.81
N ASN A 32 8.32 -1.06 -1.70
CA ASN A 32 8.96 -1.99 -0.78
C ASN A 32 10.41 -2.28 -1.19
N ARG A 33 10.68 -2.46 -2.49
CA ARG A 33 12.05 -2.67 -2.97
C ARG A 33 12.91 -1.42 -2.76
N PHE A 34 12.42 -0.27 -3.20
CA PHE A 34 13.07 1.02 -2.99
C PHE A 34 13.37 1.29 -1.51
N GLY A 35 12.38 1.07 -0.63
CA GLY A 35 12.53 1.29 0.80
C GLY A 35 13.50 0.35 1.49
N LEU A 36 13.55 -0.92 1.07
CA LEU A 36 14.54 -1.88 1.58
C LEU A 36 15.95 -1.51 1.11
N ASP A 37 16.12 -1.09 -0.13
CA ASP A 37 17.41 -0.63 -0.64
C ASP A 37 17.87 0.63 0.10
N LEU A 38 16.99 1.62 0.25
CA LEU A 38 17.27 2.84 1.01
C LEU A 38 17.62 2.53 2.47
N TYR A 39 16.87 1.64 3.12
CA TYR A 39 17.15 1.24 4.50
C TYR A 39 18.53 0.59 4.61
N ARG A 40 18.91 -0.31 3.69
CA ARG A 40 20.23 -0.95 3.71
C ARG A 40 21.37 0.08 3.61
N GLU A 41 21.22 1.09 2.76
CA GLU A 41 22.21 2.16 2.62
C GLU A 41 22.31 3.03 3.89
N MET A 42 21.17 3.30 4.55
CA MET A 42 21.14 4.19 5.72
C MET A 42 21.42 3.48 7.05
N ALA A 43 21.15 2.18 7.16
CA ALA A 43 21.27 1.40 8.39
C ALA A 43 22.72 1.14 8.83
N ALA A 44 23.72 1.57 8.05
CA ALA A 44 25.13 1.49 8.42
C ALA A 44 25.50 2.41 9.61
N ARG A 45 24.61 3.32 10.02
CA ARG A 45 24.84 4.28 11.12
C ARG A 45 24.24 3.75 12.42
N GLU A 46 24.99 3.88 13.51
CA GLU A 46 24.48 3.56 14.86
C GLU A 46 23.37 4.54 15.29
N GLY A 47 22.41 4.04 16.06
CA GLY A 47 21.30 4.81 16.61
C GLY A 47 19.95 4.53 15.97
N ASN A 48 18.93 5.31 16.34
CA ASN A 48 17.57 5.15 15.85
C ASN A 48 17.46 5.68 14.41
N LEU A 49 16.98 4.84 13.49
CA LEU A 49 16.68 5.21 12.12
C LEU A 49 15.17 5.23 11.89
N CYS A 50 14.63 6.39 11.51
CA CYS A 50 13.23 6.56 11.12
C CYS A 50 13.17 7.16 9.72
N LEU A 51 12.50 6.46 8.80
CA LEU A 51 12.38 6.88 7.41
C LEU A 51 11.00 6.50 6.84
N SER A 52 10.53 7.29 5.87
CA SER A 52 9.29 7.04 5.14
C SER A 52 9.61 6.82 3.67
N PRO A 53 9.80 5.55 3.22
CA PRO A 53 10.11 5.26 1.84
C PRO A 53 9.06 5.79 0.87
N LEU A 54 7.78 5.68 1.24
CA LEU A 54 6.66 6.13 0.41
C LEU A 54 6.72 7.63 0.11
N SER A 55 7.06 8.45 1.13
CA SER A 55 7.17 9.89 0.96
C SER A 55 8.32 10.26 0.03
N ILE A 56 9.49 9.64 0.23
CA ILE A 56 10.69 9.89 -0.57
C ILE A 56 10.45 9.45 -2.02
N MET A 57 9.88 8.26 -2.20
CA MET A 57 9.55 7.72 -3.52
C MET A 57 8.57 8.60 -4.27
N THR A 58 7.56 9.16 -3.58
CA THR A 58 6.58 10.06 -4.19
C THR A 58 7.25 11.34 -4.70
N ALA A 59 8.14 11.94 -3.91
CA ALA A 59 8.90 13.11 -4.32
C ALA A 59 9.77 12.82 -5.56
N LEU A 60 10.52 11.72 -5.52
CA LEU A 60 11.39 11.31 -6.63
C LEU A 60 10.61 10.92 -7.89
N ALA A 61 9.45 10.26 -7.76
CA ALA A 61 8.59 9.95 -8.91
C ALA A 61 8.08 11.24 -9.58
N MET A 62 7.65 12.26 -8.80
CA MET A 62 7.29 13.56 -9.37
C MET A 62 8.47 14.21 -10.10
N THR A 63 9.66 14.18 -9.52
CA THR A 63 10.87 14.70 -10.16
C THR A 63 11.23 13.92 -11.44
N ALA A 64 11.07 12.60 -11.45
CA ALA A 64 11.36 11.75 -12.60
C ALA A 64 10.50 12.11 -13.82
N ASN A 65 9.26 12.58 -13.60
CA ASN A 65 8.39 13.03 -14.69
C ASN A 65 8.95 14.27 -15.43
N GLY A 66 9.85 15.03 -14.83
CA GLY A 66 10.55 16.15 -15.46
C GLY A 66 11.94 15.79 -16.01
N ALA A 67 12.40 14.55 -15.84
CA ALA A 67 13.71 14.10 -16.31
C ALA A 67 13.64 13.52 -17.73
N ALA A 68 14.79 13.40 -18.39
CA ALA A 68 14.93 12.79 -19.72
C ALA A 68 16.28 12.09 -19.85
N GLY A 69 16.43 11.26 -20.90
CA GLY A 69 17.67 10.56 -21.23
C GLY A 69 18.18 9.70 -20.07
N ASP A 70 19.50 9.74 -19.85
CA ASP A 70 20.18 8.92 -18.83
C ASP A 70 19.69 9.23 -17.41
N THR A 71 19.36 10.50 -17.12
CA THR A 71 18.81 10.90 -15.83
C THR A 71 17.49 10.20 -15.54
N LEU A 72 16.57 10.16 -16.53
CA LEU A 72 15.31 9.44 -16.38
C LEU A 72 15.55 7.95 -16.17
N ALA A 73 16.46 7.34 -16.95
CA ALA A 73 16.75 5.92 -16.87
C ALA A 73 17.26 5.50 -15.48
N GLU A 74 18.20 6.26 -14.89
CA GLU A 74 18.71 5.96 -13.54
C GLU A 74 17.65 6.21 -12.45
N MET A 75 16.80 7.23 -12.62
CA MET A 75 15.68 7.46 -11.72
C MET A 75 14.67 6.31 -11.76
N GLU A 76 14.26 5.86 -12.96
CA GLU A 76 13.33 4.74 -13.10
C GLU A 76 13.90 3.44 -12.53
N LYS A 77 15.20 3.19 -12.72
CA LYS A 77 15.90 2.04 -12.12
C LYS A 77 15.89 2.11 -10.59
N THR A 78 16.23 3.26 -10.02
CA THR A 78 16.22 3.49 -8.56
C THR A 78 14.82 3.32 -7.98
N LEU A 79 13.79 3.77 -8.70
CA LEU A 79 12.39 3.65 -8.32
C LEU A 79 11.79 2.26 -8.61
N HIS A 80 12.60 1.29 -9.05
CA HIS A 80 12.16 -0.05 -9.42
C HIS A 80 11.05 -0.08 -10.49
N CYS A 81 11.07 0.87 -11.43
CA CYS A 81 10.09 1.02 -12.51
C CYS A 81 10.71 1.27 -13.91
N PRO A 82 11.71 0.50 -14.37
CA PRO A 82 12.38 0.73 -15.66
C PRO A 82 11.37 0.73 -16.82
N GLY A 83 11.32 1.82 -17.59
CA GLY A 83 10.40 2.04 -18.70
C GLY A 83 8.91 2.08 -18.31
N LYS A 84 8.60 2.28 -17.03
CA LYS A 84 7.25 2.13 -16.45
C LYS A 84 6.85 3.30 -15.55
N LEU A 85 7.48 4.47 -15.67
CA LEU A 85 7.15 5.62 -14.82
C LEU A 85 5.66 6.01 -14.87
N SER A 86 5.02 6.00 -16.05
CA SER A 86 3.58 6.29 -16.16
C SER A 86 2.70 5.28 -15.39
N GLN A 87 3.04 3.99 -15.47
CA GLN A 87 2.35 2.94 -14.71
C GLN A 87 2.59 3.10 -13.20
N LEU A 88 3.80 3.49 -12.80
CA LEU A 88 4.12 3.80 -11.40
C LEU A 88 3.26 4.96 -10.89
N ASN A 89 3.17 6.06 -11.65
CA ASN A 89 2.35 7.22 -11.29
C ASN A 89 0.87 6.86 -11.11
N ALA A 90 0.31 6.07 -12.03
CA ALA A 90 -1.08 5.60 -11.93
C ALA A 90 -1.28 4.76 -10.67
N SER A 91 -0.42 3.77 -10.44
CA SER A 91 -0.50 2.92 -9.26
C SER A 91 -0.26 3.68 -7.95
N MET A 92 0.57 4.73 -7.95
CA MET A 92 0.80 5.60 -6.79
C MET A 92 -0.44 6.40 -6.44
N ARG A 93 -1.14 6.96 -7.44
CA ARG A 93 -2.41 7.65 -7.23
C ARG A 93 -3.42 6.75 -6.53
N ASP A 94 -3.58 5.52 -7.03
CA ASP A 94 -4.53 4.56 -6.46
C ASP A 94 -4.16 4.18 -5.02
N LEU A 95 -2.88 3.95 -4.76
CA LEU A 95 -2.37 3.61 -3.43
C LEU A 95 -2.57 4.75 -2.42
N LEU A 96 -2.30 5.99 -2.80
CA LEU A 96 -2.47 7.16 -1.95
C LEU A 96 -3.94 7.45 -1.65
N GLU A 97 -4.84 7.26 -2.62
CA GLU A 97 -6.29 7.36 -2.39
C GLU A 97 -6.78 6.26 -1.44
N ASP A 98 -6.26 5.02 -1.54
CA ASP A 98 -6.58 3.95 -0.59
C ASP A 98 -6.15 4.33 0.84
N PHE A 99 -4.95 4.88 1.03
CA PHE A 99 -4.52 5.37 2.35
C PHE A 99 -5.38 6.51 2.88
N ARG A 100 -5.81 7.44 2.02
CA ARG A 100 -6.73 8.51 2.42
C ARG A 100 -8.05 7.95 2.91
N LYS A 101 -8.66 7.03 2.15
CA LYS A 101 -9.92 6.36 2.53
C LYS A 101 -9.79 5.62 3.86
N ARG A 102 -8.70 4.85 4.05
CA ARG A 102 -8.45 4.13 5.31
C ARG A 102 -8.26 5.07 6.49
N LYS A 103 -7.59 6.22 6.29
CA LYS A 103 -7.43 7.25 7.33
C LYS A 103 -8.79 7.81 7.75
N GLU A 104 -9.67 8.13 6.80
CA GLU A 104 -11.03 8.63 7.05
C GLU A 104 -11.87 7.58 7.80
N GLN A 105 -11.81 6.31 7.39
CA GLN A 105 -12.49 5.19 8.07
C GLN A 105 -11.98 5.00 9.51
N ALA A 106 -10.66 5.10 9.72
CA ALA A 106 -10.06 5.00 11.05
C ALA A 106 -10.50 6.16 11.96
N ALA A 107 -10.59 7.38 11.44
CA ALA A 107 -11.10 8.54 12.16
C ALA A 107 -12.58 8.36 12.54
N ALA A 108 -13.42 7.94 11.59
CA ALA A 108 -14.84 7.68 11.85
C ALA A 108 -15.07 6.55 12.89
N LEU A 109 -14.20 5.53 12.90
CA LEU A 109 -14.23 4.47 13.91
C LEU A 109 -13.84 5.01 15.30
N ALA A 110 -12.84 5.89 15.37
CA ALA A 110 -12.41 6.51 16.63
C ALA A 110 -13.46 7.46 17.21
N GLU A 111 -14.24 8.14 16.37
CA GLU A 111 -15.37 8.97 16.81
C GLU A 111 -16.52 8.13 17.35
N LYS A 112 -16.78 6.96 16.75
CA LYS A 112 -17.81 6.02 17.22
C LYS A 112 -17.43 5.24 18.48
N ASN A 113 -16.15 5.27 18.90
CA ASN A 113 -15.68 4.57 20.09
C ASN A 113 -14.83 5.47 21.02
N PRO A 114 -15.49 6.38 21.78
CA PRO A 114 -14.80 7.39 22.60
C PRO A 114 -13.97 6.81 23.75
N ALA A 115 -14.18 5.55 24.15
CA ALA A 115 -13.44 4.90 25.24
C ALA A 115 -11.96 4.60 24.91
N ARG A 116 -11.53 4.80 23.66
CA ARG A 116 -10.14 4.56 23.19
C ARG A 116 -9.26 5.82 23.12
N LYS A 117 -9.77 6.99 23.54
CA LYS A 117 -9.07 8.30 23.47
C LYS A 117 -8.19 8.61 24.70
N ALA A 118 -7.99 7.66 25.61
CA ALA A 118 -7.17 7.82 26.81
C ALA A 118 -5.71 7.42 26.58
#